data_AF-A0A3D2NM45-F1
#
_entry.id   AF-A0A3D2NM45-F1
#
_cell.length_a   1.000
_cell.length_b   1.000
_cell.length_c   1.000
_cell.angle_alpha   90.00
_cell.angle_beta   90.00
_cell.angle_gamma   90.00
#
_symmetry.space_group_name_H-M   'P 1'
#
loop_
_entity.id
_entity.type
_entity.pdbx_description
1 polymer ?
#
loop_
_entity_poly.entity_id
_entity_poly.type
_entity_poly.pdbx_seq_one_letter_code
_entity_poly.pdbx_strand_id
1 'polypeptide(L)'
;PTVDGFTVNLDAGAMAAGDSFSIRPTANAARDIALLNNDPAKLATAAPIRTSAALTNLGTAKITAGTVNAPPPLNANLQAPLSITFTSATTFTVVGAVPAVGAQTYTPGQAISFNGWTTQISGTPVAGDAFNVAANTNATGDNRNVLLMAG
;
A
#
# COMPACT_ATOMS: atom_id res chain seq x y z
N PRO A 1 -0.27 -49.24 -14.04
CA PRO A 1 0.72 -48.51 -13.22
C PRO A 1 0.90 -47.07 -13.72
N THR A 2 0.18 -46.15 -13.08
CA THR A 2 0.29 -44.71 -13.26
C THR A 2 1.45 -44.17 -12.44
N VAL A 3 2.40 -43.52 -13.10
CA VAL A 3 3.43 -42.68 -12.47
C VAL A 3 3.28 -41.28 -13.05
N ASP A 4 3.07 -40.32 -12.15
CA ASP A 4 3.17 -38.87 -12.29
C ASP A 4 3.07 -38.26 -13.70
N GLY A 5 1.87 -37.77 -14.02
CA GLY A 5 1.69 -36.43 -14.59
C GLY A 5 2.24 -36.13 -16.00
N PHE A 6 2.82 -37.10 -16.70
CA PHE A 6 3.33 -36.92 -18.05
C PHE A 6 2.63 -37.84 -19.05
N THR A 7 2.01 -37.24 -20.06
CA THR A 7 1.50 -37.95 -21.24
C THR A 7 2.55 -37.85 -22.34
N VAL A 8 3.20 -38.96 -22.68
CA VAL A 8 4.08 -39.05 -23.84
C VAL A 8 3.28 -39.62 -25.00
N ASN A 9 2.98 -38.80 -26.00
CA ASN A 9 2.34 -39.24 -27.24
C ASN A 9 3.45 -39.50 -28.27
N LEU A 10 3.67 -40.76 -28.65
CA LEU A 10 4.58 -41.11 -29.75
C LEU A 10 3.78 -41.33 -31.03
N ASP A 11 3.99 -40.47 -32.03
CA ASP A 11 3.53 -40.73 -33.40
C ASP A 11 4.45 -41.77 -34.06
N ALA A 12 3.94 -42.99 -34.14
CA ALA A 12 4.32 -44.12 -35.00
C ALA A 12 5.84 -44.45 -35.19
N GLY A 13 6.26 -45.55 -34.55
CA GLY A 13 7.48 -46.30 -34.88
C GLY A 13 7.85 -47.25 -33.74
N ALA A 14 7.98 -48.55 -34.01
CA ALA A 14 8.31 -49.55 -32.98
C ALA A 14 9.70 -49.27 -32.38
N MET A 15 9.76 -49.05 -31.05
CA MET A 15 11.02 -48.87 -30.32
C MET A 15 11.87 -50.14 -30.40
N ALA A 16 13.14 -50.04 -30.79
CA ALA A 16 14.06 -51.18 -30.76
C ALA A 16 14.70 -51.32 -29.36
N ALA A 17 15.04 -52.56 -28.99
CA ALA A 17 15.71 -52.82 -27.72
C ALA A 17 17.12 -52.22 -27.72
N GLY A 18 17.31 -51.14 -26.95
CA GLY A 18 18.59 -50.41 -26.86
C GLY A 18 18.46 -48.90 -26.90
N ASP A 19 17.28 -48.36 -27.20
CA ASP A 19 17.10 -46.91 -27.29
C ASP A 19 17.11 -46.24 -25.91
N SER A 20 18.03 -45.29 -25.72
CA SER A 20 18.08 -44.43 -24.54
C SER A 20 17.66 -43.01 -24.93
N PHE A 21 16.58 -42.52 -24.33
CA PHE A 21 16.12 -41.14 -24.52
C PHE A 21 16.60 -40.27 -23.36
N SER A 22 17.57 -39.39 -23.63
CA SER A 22 17.99 -38.38 -22.66
C SER A 22 17.03 -37.20 -22.71
N ILE A 23 16.03 -37.20 -21.83
CA ILE A 23 15.16 -36.04 -21.62
C ILE A 23 15.87 -35.12 -20.64
N ARG A 24 16.26 -33.93 -21.10
CA ARG A 24 16.80 -32.84 -20.27
C ARG A 24 15.77 -31.71 -20.20
N PRO A 25 14.77 -31.76 -19.30
CA PRO A 25 13.67 -30.79 -19.27
C PRO A 25 14.11 -29.37 -18.83
N THR A 26 15.30 -29.25 -18.25
CA THR A 26 15.74 -28.02 -17.58
C THR A 26 16.82 -27.24 -18.33
N ALA A 27 17.27 -27.70 -19.50
CA ALA A 27 18.34 -27.02 -20.23
C ALA A 27 17.95 -25.62 -20.76
N ASN A 28 16.64 -25.35 -20.94
CA ASN A 28 16.15 -24.06 -21.42
C ASN A 28 15.33 -23.26 -20.39
N ALA A 29 14.94 -23.85 -19.25
CA ALA A 29 14.10 -23.17 -18.25
C ALA A 29 14.81 -22.00 -17.53
N ALA A 30 16.14 -21.91 -17.63
CA ALA A 30 16.91 -20.79 -17.07
C ALA A 30 16.94 -19.54 -17.97
N ARG A 31 16.51 -19.63 -19.24
CA ARG A 31 16.47 -18.47 -20.15
C ARG A 31 15.11 -17.75 -20.16
N ASP A 32 14.07 -18.41 -19.65
CA ASP A 32 12.71 -17.88 -19.63
C ASP A 32 12.25 -17.44 -18.23
N ILE A 33 13.18 -16.99 -17.36
CA ILE A 33 12.78 -15.99 -16.36
C ILE A 33 12.57 -14.66 -17.11
N ALA A 34 11.49 -14.62 -17.88
CA ALA A 34 10.88 -13.37 -18.29
C ALA A 34 10.32 -12.76 -17.01
N LEU A 35 10.86 -11.62 -16.60
CA LEU A 35 10.25 -10.74 -15.61
C LEU A 35 8.83 -10.43 -16.10
N LEU A 36 7.83 -11.19 -15.62
CA LEU A 36 6.41 -10.99 -15.91
C LEU A 36 5.86 -9.71 -15.25
N ASN A 37 6.73 -8.75 -14.94
CA ASN A 37 6.34 -7.44 -14.46
C ASN A 37 7.49 -6.44 -14.64
N ASN A 38 7.81 -6.10 -15.90
CA ASN A 38 8.74 -5.01 -16.22
C ASN A 38 8.06 -3.62 -16.12
N ASP A 39 7.04 -3.50 -15.27
CA ASP A 39 6.31 -2.26 -15.03
C ASP A 39 6.65 -1.73 -13.63
N PRO A 40 7.81 -1.07 -13.45
CA PRO A 40 8.15 -0.42 -12.19
C PRO A 40 7.13 0.68 -11.81
N ALA A 41 6.22 1.08 -12.72
CA ALA A 41 5.11 1.96 -12.39
C ALA A 41 3.91 1.22 -11.75
N LYS A 42 3.81 -0.12 -11.87
CA LYS A 42 2.92 -0.93 -11.01
C LYS A 42 3.53 -1.23 -9.65
N LEU A 43 4.85 -1.09 -9.56
CA LEU A 43 5.61 -0.95 -8.32
C LEU A 43 5.68 0.55 -7.91
N ALA A 44 4.59 1.31 -8.10
CA ALA A 44 4.48 2.68 -7.61
C ALA A 44 4.34 2.67 -6.08
N THR A 45 5.48 2.61 -5.41
CA THR A 45 5.68 2.43 -3.97
C THR A 45 5.51 3.70 -3.12
N ALA A 46 4.92 4.76 -3.67
CA ALA A 46 4.56 5.94 -2.90
C ALA A 46 3.20 5.71 -2.21
N ALA A 47 3.13 5.99 -0.91
CA ALA A 47 1.83 6.04 -0.23
C ALA A 47 0.93 7.03 -1.00
N PRO A 48 -0.29 6.66 -1.43
CA PRO A 48 -1.14 7.50 -2.27
C PRO A 48 -1.66 8.75 -1.56
N ILE A 49 -1.46 8.83 -0.24
CA ILE A 49 -1.75 9.99 0.59
C ILE A 49 -0.46 10.53 1.23
N ARG A 50 -0.48 11.81 1.57
CA ARG A 50 0.52 12.49 2.39
C ARG A 50 -0.17 13.31 3.46
N THR A 51 0.45 13.39 4.62
CA THR A 51 -0.01 14.24 5.73
C THR A 51 0.90 15.45 5.89
N SER A 52 0.36 16.54 6.43
CA SER A 52 1.13 17.74 6.76
C SER A 52 0.50 18.49 7.93
N ALA A 53 1.33 19.17 8.73
CA ALA A 53 0.87 20.11 9.75
C ALA A 53 0.84 21.53 9.16
N ALA A 54 -0.16 22.34 9.52
CA ALA A 54 -0.16 23.74 9.14
C ALA A 54 0.95 24.50 9.87
N LEU A 55 1.62 25.42 9.15
CA LEU A 55 2.71 26.25 9.68
C LEU A 55 2.26 27.19 10.81
N THR A 56 0.96 27.47 10.88
CA THR A 56 0.33 28.33 11.88
C THR A 56 -0.03 27.59 13.17
N ASN A 57 0.23 26.27 13.26
CA ASN A 57 -0.04 25.52 14.47
C ASN A 57 0.81 26.06 15.62
N LEU A 58 0.16 26.30 16.75
CA LEU A 58 0.79 26.83 17.97
C LEU A 58 1.08 25.71 18.98
N GLY A 59 0.41 24.56 18.86
CA GLY A 59 0.64 23.40 19.70
C GLY A 59 1.91 22.63 19.34
N THR A 60 2.22 21.62 20.17
CA THR A 60 3.37 20.72 19.97
C THR A 60 3.00 19.48 19.15
N ALA A 61 1.77 19.44 18.64
CA ALA A 61 1.21 18.25 18.02
C ALA A 61 1.89 17.90 16.68
N LYS A 62 2.12 16.60 16.47
CA LYS A 62 2.80 16.05 15.29
C LYS A 62 1.94 14.95 14.68
N ILE A 63 1.76 15.02 13.36
CA ILE A 63 1.06 14.01 12.56
C ILE A 63 2.06 13.04 11.92
N THR A 64 1.72 11.75 11.90
CA THR A 64 2.50 10.73 11.18
C THR A 64 2.18 10.74 9.69
N ALA A 65 3.03 10.13 8.85
CA ALA A 65 2.86 10.10 7.38
C ALA A 65 1.55 9.44 6.89
N GLY A 66 0.88 8.67 7.74
CA GLY A 66 -0.33 7.92 7.40
C GLY A 66 -0.04 6.68 6.54
N THR A 67 -0.91 5.68 6.63
CA THR A 67 -0.84 4.43 5.87
C THR A 67 -2.19 4.14 5.25
N VAL A 68 -2.21 3.50 4.08
CA VAL A 68 -3.45 3.00 3.49
C VAL A 68 -3.77 1.64 4.11
N ASN A 69 -5.02 1.45 4.51
CA ASN A 69 -5.47 0.21 5.09
C ASN A 69 -5.63 -0.84 3.97
N ALA A 70 -5.00 -2.01 4.14
CA ALA A 70 -5.16 -3.17 3.25
C ALA A 70 -6.13 -4.19 3.86
N PRO A 71 -6.75 -5.11 3.08
CA PRO A 71 -6.76 -5.26 1.61
C PRO A 71 -8.07 -4.69 0.98
N PRO A 72 -8.28 -4.76 -0.35
CA PRO A 72 -9.30 -3.99 -1.10
C PRO A 72 -10.77 -4.25 -0.68
N PRO A 73 -11.73 -3.37 -1.09
CA PRO A 73 -11.59 -2.29 -2.07
C PRO A 73 -11.03 -0.98 -1.49
N LEU A 74 -10.22 -0.30 -2.30
CA LEU A 74 -9.75 1.05 -1.98
C LEU A 74 -10.95 2.00 -1.89
N ASN A 75 -11.04 2.78 -0.81
CA ASN A 75 -12.11 3.78 -0.67
C ASN A 75 -12.02 4.79 -1.83
N ALA A 76 -13.14 5.07 -2.50
CA ALA A 76 -13.18 6.01 -3.64
C ALA A 76 -12.69 7.43 -3.27
N ASN A 77 -12.77 7.80 -1.99
CA ASN A 77 -12.33 9.09 -1.45
C ASN A 77 -10.93 9.04 -0.82
N LEU A 78 -10.14 7.98 -1.04
CA LEU A 78 -8.82 7.81 -0.42
C LEU A 78 -7.91 9.04 -0.61
N GLN A 79 -7.94 9.62 -1.81
CA GLN A 79 -7.12 10.77 -2.18
C GLN A 79 -7.84 12.12 -2.00
N ALA A 80 -9.10 12.11 -1.57
CA ALA A 80 -9.85 13.33 -1.33
C ALA A 80 -9.18 14.15 -0.22
N PRO A 81 -8.97 15.46 -0.41
CA PRO A 81 -8.33 16.29 0.59
C PRO A 81 -9.19 16.38 1.84
N LEU A 82 -8.55 16.20 2.99
CA LEU A 82 -9.20 16.18 4.30
C LEU A 82 -8.40 17.02 5.29
N SER A 83 -9.11 17.77 6.13
CA SER A 83 -8.51 18.63 7.15
C SER A 83 -9.02 18.24 8.52
N ILE A 84 -8.09 17.97 9.43
CA ILE A 84 -8.32 17.73 10.86
C ILE A 84 -8.02 19.05 11.57
N THR A 85 -9.04 19.66 12.17
CA THR A 85 -8.88 20.94 12.88
C THR A 85 -9.23 20.76 14.34
N PHE A 86 -8.30 21.10 15.23
CA PHE A 86 -8.52 21.04 16.67
C PHE A 86 -9.39 22.19 17.13
N THR A 87 -10.46 21.87 17.84
CA THR A 87 -11.34 22.85 18.50
C THR A 87 -10.97 23.05 19.97
N SER A 88 -10.24 22.08 20.55
CA SER A 88 -9.62 22.17 21.87
C SER A 88 -8.42 21.23 21.95
N ALA A 89 -7.74 21.18 23.10
CA ALA A 89 -6.66 20.22 23.34
C ALA A 89 -7.13 18.75 23.33
N THR A 90 -8.44 18.48 23.40
CA THR A 90 -9.01 17.13 23.51
C THR A 90 -10.10 16.84 22.47
N THR A 91 -10.35 17.75 21.52
CA THR A 91 -11.39 17.57 20.49
C THR A 91 -10.97 18.14 19.15
N PHE A 92 -11.35 17.47 18.07
CA PHE A 92 -11.13 17.93 16.70
C PHE A 92 -12.35 17.69 15.81
N THR A 93 -12.42 18.42 14.71
CA THR A 93 -13.38 18.19 13.63
C THR A 93 -12.66 17.77 12.36
N VAL A 94 -13.40 17.12 11.46
CA VAL A 94 -12.84 16.60 10.21
C VAL A 94 -13.65 17.09 9.04
N VAL A 95 -13.03 17.91 8.21
CA VAL A 95 -13.62 18.46 6.98
C VAL A 95 -13.15 17.62 5.79
N GLY A 96 -14.08 17.14 4.96
CA GLY A 96 -13.77 16.30 3.79
C GLY A 96 -13.89 14.79 4.03
N ALA A 97 -14.27 14.36 5.24
CA ALA A 97 -14.62 12.97 5.51
C ALA A 97 -15.92 12.57 4.78
N VAL A 98 -15.95 11.35 4.23
CA VAL A 98 -17.15 10.79 3.58
C VAL A 98 -17.46 9.40 4.18
N PRO A 99 -18.59 9.24 4.90
CA PRO A 99 -19.58 10.26 5.23
C PRO A 99 -19.01 11.33 6.18
N ALA A 100 -19.67 12.50 6.23
CA ALA A 100 -19.29 13.57 7.15
C ALA A 100 -19.42 13.08 8.61
N VAL A 101 -18.46 13.48 9.45
CA VAL A 101 -18.44 13.13 10.87
C VAL A 101 -18.55 14.38 11.74
N GLY A 102 -19.15 14.22 12.92
CA GLY A 102 -19.16 15.26 13.94
C GLY A 102 -17.81 15.42 14.64
N ALA A 103 -17.76 16.26 15.67
CA ALA A 103 -16.58 16.42 16.51
C ALA A 103 -16.15 15.07 17.11
N GLN A 104 -14.84 14.81 17.08
CA GLN A 104 -14.21 13.61 17.59
C GLN A 104 -13.38 13.94 18.83
N THR A 105 -13.28 12.99 19.74
CA THR A 105 -12.37 13.09 20.89
C THR A 105 -10.94 12.82 20.44
N TYR A 106 -10.01 13.65 20.91
CA TYR A 106 -8.60 13.46 20.73
C TYR A 106 -7.98 12.75 21.93
N THR A 107 -7.22 11.71 21.62
CA THR A 107 -6.30 11.07 22.56
C THR A 107 -4.95 10.95 21.86
N PRO A 108 -3.85 11.45 22.46
CA PRO A 108 -2.54 11.41 21.83
C PRO A 108 -2.12 10.00 21.40
N GLY A 109 -1.67 9.87 20.16
CA GLY A 109 -1.20 8.59 19.60
C GLY A 109 -2.32 7.60 19.24
N GLN A 110 -3.60 7.95 19.44
CA GLN A 110 -4.68 7.11 18.91
C GLN A 110 -4.71 7.16 17.39
N ALA A 111 -5.11 6.02 16.81
CA ALA A 111 -5.33 5.90 15.38
C ALA A 111 -6.52 6.76 14.94
N ILE A 112 -6.30 7.55 13.90
CA ILE A 112 -7.30 8.37 13.23
C ILE A 112 -7.45 7.81 11.82
N SER A 113 -8.60 7.22 11.53
CA SER A 113 -8.86 6.53 10.28
C SER A 113 -10.03 7.15 9.53
N PHE A 114 -9.78 7.63 8.32
CA PHE A 114 -10.80 8.17 7.42
C PHE A 114 -10.50 7.73 5.99
N ASN A 115 -11.54 7.60 5.16
CA ASN A 115 -11.41 7.32 3.72
C ASN A 115 -10.43 6.17 3.38
N GLY A 116 -10.35 5.13 4.21
CA GLY A 116 -9.48 3.96 3.97
C GLY A 116 -7.99 4.15 4.28
N TRP A 117 -7.59 5.29 4.87
CA TRP A 117 -6.26 5.48 5.44
C TRP A 117 -6.32 5.60 6.97
N THR A 118 -5.17 5.42 7.61
CA THR A 118 -4.97 5.60 9.05
C THR A 118 -3.74 6.47 9.30
N THR A 119 -3.84 7.43 10.19
CA THR A 119 -2.71 8.22 10.71
C THR A 119 -2.81 8.36 12.22
N GLN A 120 -1.81 8.95 12.85
CA GLN A 120 -1.81 9.26 14.27
C GLN A 120 -1.35 10.71 14.48
N ILE A 121 -1.96 11.37 15.46
CA ILE A 121 -1.51 12.68 15.94
C ILE A 121 -1.10 12.52 17.40
N SER A 122 0.11 12.93 17.73
CA SER A 122 0.67 12.90 19.09
C SER A 122 1.02 14.31 19.55
N GLY A 123 1.21 14.51 20.86
CA GLY A 123 1.53 15.81 21.45
C GLY A 123 0.29 16.56 21.97
N THR A 124 0.45 17.85 22.23
CA THR A 124 -0.61 18.70 22.78
C THR A 124 -1.02 19.78 21.75
N PRO A 125 -2.13 19.58 21.02
CA PRO A 125 -2.63 20.57 20.08
C PRO A 125 -3.30 21.73 20.82
N VAL A 126 -3.35 22.88 20.17
CA VAL A 126 -4.10 24.06 20.60
C VAL A 126 -5.32 24.23 19.68
N ALA A 127 -6.39 24.85 20.20
CA ALA A 127 -7.54 25.21 19.38
C ALA A 127 -7.11 26.07 18.19
N GLY A 128 -7.50 25.67 16.98
CA GLY A 128 -7.07 26.27 15.72
C GLY A 128 -5.93 25.52 15.01
N ASP A 129 -5.25 24.58 15.67
CA ASP A 129 -4.25 23.74 15.00
C ASP A 129 -4.92 22.87 13.93
N ALA A 130 -4.29 22.81 12.75
CA ALA A 130 -4.78 22.06 11.61
C ALA A 130 -3.74 21.08 11.07
N PHE A 131 -4.22 19.90 10.67
CA PHE A 131 -3.44 18.89 9.97
C PHE A 131 -4.19 18.45 8.72
N ASN A 132 -3.49 18.33 7.61
CA ASN A 132 -4.07 18.03 6.33
C ASN A 132 -3.64 16.64 5.86
N VAL A 133 -4.55 15.96 5.16
CA VAL A 133 -4.28 14.73 4.43
C VAL A 133 -4.71 14.97 2.99
N ALA A 134 -3.83 14.71 2.04
CA ALA A 134 -4.11 14.94 0.62
C ALA A 134 -3.41 13.88 -0.24
N ALA A 135 -3.79 13.82 -1.53
CA ALA A 135 -3.12 13.00 -2.51
C ALA A 135 -1.61 13.27 -2.54
N ASN A 136 -0.83 12.19 -2.66
CA ASN A 136 0.61 12.27 -2.87
C ASN A 136 0.93 12.44 -4.36
N THR A 137 0.72 13.66 -4.88
CA THR A 137 0.89 13.98 -6.31
C THR A 137 2.34 14.16 -6.76
N ASN A 138 3.29 14.20 -5.83
CA ASN A 138 4.74 14.40 -6.08
C ASN A 138 5.55 13.20 -5.57
N ALA A 139 5.12 11.99 -5.93
CA ALA A 139 5.67 10.69 -5.52
C ALA A 139 7.12 10.40 -5.94
N THR A 140 7.84 11.35 -6.54
CA THR A 140 9.26 11.21 -6.87
C THR A 140 10.10 11.15 -5.57
N GLY A 141 10.36 9.94 -5.06
CA GLY A 141 11.26 9.69 -3.92
C GLY A 141 10.61 9.19 -2.63
N ASP A 142 9.30 8.93 -2.61
CA ASP A 142 8.61 8.40 -1.43
C ASP A 142 8.66 6.87 -1.41
N ASN A 143 9.74 6.30 -0.85
CA ASN A 143 9.97 4.85 -0.77
C ASN A 143 9.37 4.19 0.49
N ARG A 144 8.42 4.83 1.18
CA ARG A 144 7.91 4.32 2.47
C ARG A 144 7.25 2.93 2.36
N ASN A 145 6.71 2.56 1.20
CA ASN A 145 6.15 1.22 0.99
C ASN A 145 7.23 0.16 0.71
N VAL A 146 8.41 0.56 0.19
CA VAL A 146 9.55 -0.36 -0.04
C VAL A 146 10.13 -0.87 1.28
N LEU A 147 10.10 -0.04 2.33
CA LEU A 147 10.60 -0.41 3.66
C LEU A 147 9.66 -1.38 4.39
N LEU A 148 8.34 -1.32 4.13
CA LEU A 148 7.36 -2.17 4.81
C LEU A 148 7.25 -3.57 4.20
N MET A 149 7.72 -3.77 2.97
CA MET A 149 7.74 -5.08 2.28
C MET A 149 9.07 -5.84 2.42
N ALA A 150 10.09 -5.22 3.05
CA ALA A 150 11.41 -5.80 3.25
C ALA A 150 11.63 -6.37 4.66
N GLY A 151 10.60 -6.40 5.51
CA GLY A 151 10.62 -6.90 6.89
C GLY A 151 9.73 -8.11 7.09
#